data_AF-A0A6P0SUN2-F1
#
_entry.id   AF-A0A6P0SUN2-F1
#
_cell.length_a   1.000
_cell.length_b   1.000
_cell.length_c   1.000
_cell.angle_alpha   90.00
_cell.angle_beta   90.00
_cell.angle_gamma   90.00
#
_symmetry.space_group_name_H-M   'P 1'
#
loop_
_entity.id
_entity.type
_entity.pdbx_description
1 polymer ?
#
loop_
_entity_poly.entity_id
_entity_poly.type
_entity_poly.pdbx_seq_one_letter_code
_entity_poly.pdbx_strand_id
1 'polypeptide(L)'
;MLSTTTHALKEWAVAVDALEAGKTIMLLRKGGIREQGNCFSVAHHKVLLYPTYEHQKPNLLKPDYAEQVKPVLSGWHPETVRIGSWA
;
A
#
# COMPACT_ATOMS: atom_id res chain seq x y z
N MET A 1 26.46 0.18 0.12
CA MET A 1 25.95 -0.52 -1.08
C MET A 1 24.63 0.11 -1.47
N LEU A 2 24.45 0.47 -2.75
CA LEU A 2 23.13 0.77 -3.30
C LEU A 2 22.31 -0.52 -3.25
N SER A 3 21.28 -0.55 -2.39
CA SER A 3 20.34 -1.67 -2.33
C SER A 3 19.30 -1.46 -3.42
N THR A 4 19.37 -2.27 -4.47
CA THR A 4 18.32 -2.33 -5.48
C THR A 4 17.13 -3.09 -4.89
N THR A 5 15.98 -2.44 -4.74
CA THR A 5 14.73 -3.06 -4.30
C THR A 5 13.79 -3.22 -5.49
N THR A 6 13.32 -4.45 -5.72
CA THR A 6 12.35 -4.80 -6.77
C THR A 6 11.06 -5.37 -6.20
N HIS A 7 10.92 -5.42 -4.88
CA HIS A 7 9.73 -5.89 -4.18
C HIS A 7 8.84 -4.69 -3.86
N ALA A 8 7.52 -4.87 -3.99
CA ALA A 8 6.56 -3.81 -3.74
C ALA A 8 5.42 -4.29 -2.85
N LEU A 9 4.98 -3.43 -1.94
CA LEU A 9 3.78 -3.63 -1.14
C LEU A 9 2.61 -2.96 -1.86
N LYS A 10 1.68 -3.77 -2.38
CA LYS A 10 0.41 -3.27 -2.92
C LYS A 10 -0.49 -2.82 -1.79
N GLU A 11 -0.93 -1.57 -1.85
CA GLU A 11 -1.84 -0.98 -0.86
C GLU A 11 -2.70 0.11 -1.53
N TRP A 12 -3.82 0.49 -0.91
CA TRP A 12 -4.65 1.58 -1.43
C TRP A 12 -3.89 2.90 -1.52
N ALA A 13 -4.09 3.63 -2.61
CA ALA A 13 -3.40 4.89 -2.90
C ALA A 13 -3.51 5.88 -1.73
N VAL A 14 -4.71 6.02 -1.16
CA VAL A 14 -4.94 6.91 0.01
C VAL A 14 -4.11 6.53 1.24
N ALA A 15 -3.83 5.25 1.46
CA ALA A 15 -2.99 4.81 2.57
C ALA A 15 -1.49 5.03 2.27
N VAL A 16 -1.08 4.86 1.01
CA VAL A 16 0.27 5.24 0.55
C VAL A 16 0.49 6.74 0.72
N ASP A 17 -0.45 7.58 0.27
CA ASP A 17 -0.38 9.03 0.41
C ASP A 17 -0.26 9.46 1.89
N ALA A 18 -0.99 8.77 2.79
CA ALA A 18 -0.92 9.04 4.22
C ALA A 18 0.45 8.67 4.83
N LEU A 19 1.08 7.59 4.36
CA LEU A 19 2.45 7.22 4.77
C LEU A 19 3.48 8.22 4.23
N GLU A 20 3.40 8.57 2.95
CA GLU A 20 4.31 9.53 2.30
C GLU A 20 4.27 10.90 2.97
N ALA A 21 3.08 11.34 3.37
CA ALA A 21 2.88 12.60 4.08
C ALA A 21 3.23 12.53 5.58
N GLY A 22 3.62 11.36 6.12
CA GLY A 22 3.88 11.16 7.54
C GLY A 22 2.64 11.29 8.44
N LYS A 23 1.42 11.24 7.87
CA LYS A 23 0.16 11.27 8.61
C LYS A 23 -0.11 9.98 9.37
N THR A 24 0.46 8.87 8.88
CA THR A 24 0.56 7.60 9.60
C THR A 24 1.98 7.06 9.48
N ILE A 25 2.39 6.27 10.46
CA ILE A 25 3.71 5.62 10.52
C ILE A 25 3.61 4.09 10.45
N MET A 26 2.40 3.53 10.46
CA MET A 26 2.17 2.10 10.55
C MET A 26 0.96 1.67 9.72
N LEU A 27 1.12 0.58 8.98
CA LEU A 27 0.03 -0.18 8.38
C LEU A 27 -0.18 -1.47 9.18
N LEU A 28 -1.43 -1.74 9.55
CA LEU A 28 -1.81 -3.01 10.17
C LEU A 28 -2.72 -3.77 9.21
N ARG A 29 -2.25 -4.91 8.70
CA ARG A 29 -3.00 -5.76 7.77
C ARG A 29 -3.48 -7.02 8.50
N LYS A 30 -4.76 -7.32 8.37
CA LYS A 30 -5.36 -8.52 8.95
C LYS A 30 -5.26 -9.69 7.97
N GLY A 31 -4.48 -10.72 8.34
CA GLY A 31 -4.61 -12.09 7.83
C GLY A 31 -3.67 -12.52 6.69
N GLY A 32 -3.79 -13.80 6.31
CA GLY A 32 -3.25 -14.38 5.07
C GLY A 32 -1.77 -14.73 5.02
N ILE A 33 -1.03 -14.58 6.12
CA ILE A 33 0.41 -14.90 6.14
C ILE A 33 0.56 -16.41 6.35
N ARG A 34 1.05 -17.10 5.31
CA ARG A 34 1.38 -18.52 5.40
C ARG A 34 2.73 -18.68 6.07
N GLU A 35 2.70 -19.02 7.36
CA GLU A 35 3.91 -19.25 8.14
C GLU A 35 4.33 -20.71 8.03
N GLN A 36 5.63 -20.95 7.83
CA GLN A 36 6.19 -22.29 7.95
C GLN A 36 6.61 -22.51 9.40
N GLY A 37 6.16 -23.61 10.01
CA GLY A 37 6.57 -23.99 11.37
C GLY A 37 6.11 -23.04 12.48
N ASN A 38 4.99 -22.33 12.30
CA ASN A 38 4.44 -21.35 13.27
C ASN A 38 5.42 -20.20 13.63
N CYS A 39 6.34 -19.87 12.74
CA CYS A 39 7.25 -18.74 12.92
C CYS A 39 6.93 -17.62 11.92
N PHE A 40 6.64 -16.43 12.43
CA PHE A 40 6.54 -15.22 11.63
C PHE A 40 7.92 -14.79 11.14
N SER A 41 8.03 -14.45 9.86
CA SER A 41 9.23 -13.84 9.29
C SER A 41 8.83 -12.80 8.23
N VAL A 42 9.57 -11.70 8.21
CA VAL A 42 9.41 -10.65 7.20
C VAL A 42 10.21 -11.04 5.97
N ALA A 43 9.54 -11.26 4.84
CA ALA A 43 10.20 -11.66 3.59
C ALA A 43 11.16 -10.58 3.05
N HIS A 44 10.82 -9.30 3.22
CA HIS A 44 11.59 -8.17 2.71
C HIS A 44 11.62 -7.02 3.71
N HIS A 45 12.83 -6.54 4.02
CA HIS A 45 13.03 -5.39 4.91
C HIS A 45 12.94 -4.04 4.20
N LYS A 46 12.86 -4.04 2.87
CA LYS A 46 12.66 -2.85 2.04
C LYS A 46 11.70 -3.17 0.92
N VAL A 47 10.71 -2.30 0.72
CA VAL A 47 9.68 -2.45 -0.31
C VAL A 47 9.34 -1.10 -0.92
N LEU A 48 9.06 -1.08 -2.21
CA LEU A 48 8.41 0.04 -2.87
C LEU A 48 6.95 0.12 -2.43
N LEU A 49 6.41 1.32 -2.21
CA LEU A 49 4.99 1.49 -1.96
C LEU A 49 4.25 1.57 -3.29
N TYR A 50 3.44 0.56 -3.59
CA TYR A 50 2.67 0.48 -4.83
C TYR A 50 1.21 0.91 -4.56
N PRO A 51 0.82 2.13 -4.97
CA PRO A 51 -0.55 2.61 -4.84
C PRO A 51 -1.49 1.89 -5.82
N THR A 52 -2.59 1.37 -5.26
CA THR A 52 -3.69 0.73 -5.99
C THR A 52 -4.97 1.53 -5.83
N TYR A 53 -5.78 1.60 -6.88
CA TYR A 53 -6.92 2.52 -6.95
C TYR A 53 -8.28 1.82 -7.02
N GLU A 54 -8.31 0.52 -7.35
CA GLU A 54 -9.55 -0.25 -7.37
C GLU A 54 -9.98 -0.65 -5.95
N HIS A 55 -11.29 -0.79 -5.75
CA HIS A 55 -11.91 -1.23 -4.50
C HIS A 55 -11.67 -0.39 -3.24
N GLN A 56 -10.95 0.74 -3.32
CA GLN A 56 -10.98 1.77 -2.28
C GLN A 56 -12.36 2.41 -2.26
N LYS A 57 -13.04 2.37 -1.11
CA LYS A 57 -14.34 3.00 -0.93
C LYS A 57 -14.25 4.04 0.18
N PRO A 58 -14.69 5.29 -0.04
CA PRO A 58 -14.60 6.36 0.96
C PRO A 58 -15.21 5.96 2.32
N ASN A 59 -16.30 5.20 2.31
CA ASN A 59 -17.00 4.77 3.53
C ASN A 59 -16.25 3.72 4.37
N LEU A 60 -15.11 3.20 3.89
CA LEU A 60 -14.24 2.30 4.65
C LEU A 60 -13.11 3.05 5.39
N LEU A 61 -13.05 4.37 5.24
CA LEU A 61 -11.99 5.22 5.75
C LEU A 61 -12.54 6.20 6.81
N LYS A 62 -11.64 6.73 7.64
CA LYS A 62 -11.98 7.87 8.50
C LYS A 62 -12.28 9.10 7.61
N PRO A 63 -13.15 10.02 8.06
CA PRO A 63 -13.58 11.18 7.25
C PRO A 63 -12.45 11.93 6.55
N ASP A 64 -11.38 12.26 7.30
CA ASP A 64 -10.22 13.01 6.78
C ASP A 64 -9.52 12.36 5.58
N TYR A 65 -9.61 11.02 5.43
CA TYR A 65 -9.03 10.27 4.32
C TYR A 65 -10.08 9.91 3.25
N ALA A 66 -11.35 9.82 3.62
CA ALA A 66 -12.43 9.48 2.70
C ALA A 66 -12.53 10.47 1.53
N GLU A 67 -12.32 11.76 1.79
CA GLU A 67 -12.36 12.83 0.78
C GLU A 67 -11.19 12.76 -0.22
N GLN A 68 -10.12 12.04 0.12
CA GLN A 68 -8.92 11.89 -0.73
C GLN A 68 -9.07 10.75 -1.75
N VAL A 69 -10.08 9.88 -1.58
CA VAL A 69 -10.33 8.76 -2.50
C VAL A 69 -10.79 9.28 -3.84
N LYS A 70 -10.05 8.92 -4.89
CA LYS A 70 -10.44 9.14 -6.29
C LYS A 70 -10.97 7.83 -6.86
N PRO A 71 -12.30 7.68 -7.06
CA PRO A 71 -12.86 6.46 -7.62
C PRO A 71 -12.36 6.25 -9.04
N VAL A 72 -12.06 5.00 -9.37
CA VAL A 72 -11.79 4.56 -10.73
C VAL A 72 -12.85 3.54 -11.14
N LEU A 73 -13.10 3.42 -12.45
CA LEU A 73 -14.00 2.42 -12.98
C LEU A 73 -13.47 1.00 -12.71
N SER A 74 -14.35 0.01 -12.66
CA SER A 74 -13.93 -1.39 -12.57
C SER A 74 -13.15 -1.78 -13.82
N GLY A 75 -12.05 -2.51 -13.65
CA GLY A 75 -11.12 -2.81 -14.74
C GLY A 75 -10.26 -1.62 -15.09
N TRP A 76 -10.02 -0.71 -14.15
CA TRP A 76 -9.08 0.38 -14.39
C TRP A 76 -7.65 -0.14 -14.22
N HIS A 77 -6.90 -0.13 -15.31
CA HIS A 77 -5.53 -0.60 -15.37
C HIS A 77 -4.69 0.38 -16.20
N PRO A 78 -3.91 1.27 -15.55
CA PRO A 78 -3.06 2.21 -16.25
C PRO A 78 -1.84 1.47 -16.82
N GLU A 79 -1.30 1.95 -17.94
CA GLU A 79 -0.06 1.40 -18.51
C GLU A 79 1.15 1.62 -17.59
N THR A 80 1.14 2.72 -16.82
CA THR A 80 2.20 3.08 -15.90
C THR A 80 1.65 3.52 -14.55
N VAL A 81 2.34 3.17 -13.48
CA VAL A 81 2.10 3.67 -12.11
C VAL A 81 3.35 4.38 -11.61
N ARG A 82 3.15 5.56 -11.03
CA ARG A 82 4.21 6.28 -10.32
C ARG A 82 4.46 5.61 -8.97
N ILE A 83 5.72 5.30 -8.69
CA ILE A 83 6.20 4.94 -7.34
C ILE A 83 6.87 6.18 -6.75
N GLY A 84 6.29 6.73 -5.68
CA GLY A 84 6.79 7.95 -5.01
C GLY A 84 7.77 7.67 -3.88
N SER A 85 7.66 6.50 -3.26
CA SER A 85 8.32 6.19 -1.99
C SER A 85 8.63 4.70 -1.81
N TRP A 86 9.45 4.42 -0.79
CA TRP A 86 9.78 3.09 -0.31
C TRP A 86 9.84 3.12 1.21
N ALA A 87 9.65 1.95 1.84
CA ALA A 87 9.75 1.74 3.27
C ALA A 87 10.69 0.58 3.57
#